data_AF-A0A6S6YR40-F1
#
_entry.id   AF-A0A6S6YR40-F1
#
_cell.length_a   1.000
_cell.length_b   1.000
_cell.length_c   1.000
_cell.angle_alpha   90.00
_cell.angle_beta   90.00
_cell.angle_gamma   90.00
#
_symmetry.space_group_name_H-M   'P 1'
#
loop_
_entity.id
_entity.type
_entity.pdbx_description
1 polymer ?
#
loop_
_entity_poly.entity_id
_entity_poly.type
_entity_poly.pdbx_seq_one_letter_code
_entity_poly.pdbx_strand_id
1 'polypeptide(L)' 'MKFSQNGLYIERYIKCVNCGVLIYEGTEDDVAKRVEPDGRLFCSSWCVDWAREREARHGASQREGALETAQA' A
#
# COMPACT_ATOMS: atom_id res chain seq x y z
N MET A 1 -14.71 -16.24 -16.51
CA MET A 1 -13.91 -15.07 -16.94
C MET A 1 -13.92 -15.03 -18.47
N LYS A 2 -14.17 -13.88 -19.08
CA LYS A 2 -14.28 -13.69 -20.54
C LYS A 2 -13.06 -12.89 -20.99
N PHE A 3 -12.25 -13.44 -21.87
CA PHE A 3 -11.10 -12.74 -22.44
C PHE A 3 -11.57 -11.72 -23.49
N SER A 4 -10.95 -10.54 -23.51
CA SER A 4 -11.16 -9.57 -24.58
C SER A 4 -10.45 -10.03 -25.86
N GLN A 5 -11.01 -9.65 -27.00
CA GLN A 5 -10.62 -10.15 -28.33
C GLN A 5 -9.22 -9.69 -28.78
N ASN A 6 -8.58 -8.82 -28.01
CA ASN A 6 -7.28 -8.17 -28.28
C ASN A 6 -6.11 -8.76 -27.45
N GLY A 7 -6.32 -9.78 -26.62
CA GLY A 7 -5.23 -10.55 -26.00
C GLY A 7 -4.45 -9.85 -24.87
N LEU A 8 -4.87 -8.69 -24.40
CA LEU A 8 -4.23 -8.00 -23.27
C LEU A 8 -4.85 -8.50 -21.96
N TYR A 9 -4.23 -9.50 -21.33
CA TYR A 9 -4.60 -9.92 -19.98
C TYR A 9 -3.84 -9.09 -18.92
N ILE A 10 -4.44 -8.95 -17.73
CA ILE A 10 -3.71 -8.56 -16.51
C ILE A 10 -3.61 -9.84 -15.66
N GLU A 11 -2.40 -10.38 -15.45
CA GLU A 11 -2.21 -11.61 -14.64
C GLU A 11 -2.45 -11.34 -13.17
N ARG A 12 -2.07 -10.14 -12.73
CA ARG A 12 -2.06 -9.77 -11.33
C ARG A 12 -2.45 -8.32 -11.15
N TYR A 13 -3.49 -8.10 -10.37
CA TYR A 13 -3.93 -6.76 -9.94
C TYR A 13 -3.22 -6.39 -8.64
N ILE A 14 -1.96 -5.97 -8.75
CA ILE A 14 -1.21 -5.46 -7.60
C ILE A 14 -1.68 -4.05 -7.30
N LYS A 15 -2.06 -3.77 -6.06
CA LYS A 15 -2.44 -2.42 -5.61
C LYS A 15 -1.45 -1.91 -4.58
N CYS A 16 -1.17 -0.61 -4.65
CA CYS A 16 -0.45 0.08 -3.59
C CYS A 16 -1.23 -0.02 -2.27
N VAL A 17 -0.57 -0.44 -1.20
CA VAL A 17 -1.20 -0.58 0.13
C VAL A 17 -1.67 0.77 0.69
N ASN A 18 -1.03 1.87 0.30
CA ASN A 18 -1.40 3.20 0.79
C ASN A 18 -2.57 3.82 0.01
N CYS A 19 -2.43 4.01 -1.31
CA CYS A 19 -3.37 4.79 -2.11
C CYS A 19 -4.28 3.95 -3.03
N GLY A 20 -4.05 2.64 -3.13
CA GLY A 20 -4.88 1.73 -3.93
C GLY A 20 -4.67 1.78 -5.45
N VAL A 21 -3.76 2.62 -5.96
CA VAL A 21 -3.41 2.64 -7.39
C VAL A 21 -2.87 1.28 -7.83
N LEU A 22 -3.17 0.89 -9.06
CA LEU A 22 -2.61 -0.31 -9.67
C LEU A 22 -1.13 -0.11 -9.97
N ILE A 23 -0.31 -1.07 -9.54
CA ILE A 23 1.11 -1.15 -9.86
C ILE A 23 1.23 -2.12 -11.02
N TYR A 24 1.64 -1.62 -12.19
CA TYR A 24 1.87 -2.44 -13.37
C TYR A 24 3.29 -3.00 -13.34
N GLU A 25 3.49 -4.19 -13.90
CA GLU A 25 4.81 -4.82 -14.06
C GLU A 25 5.31 -4.74 -15.51
N GLY A 26 4.67 -3.92 -16.34
CA GLY A 26 4.82 -3.95 -17.79
C GLY A 26 6.02 -3.21 -18.36
N THR A 27 6.65 -2.30 -17.60
CA THR A 27 7.79 -1.51 -18.06
C THR A 27 8.89 -1.41 -16.98
N GLU A 28 10.14 -1.21 -17.40
CA GLU A 28 11.26 -0.97 -16.46
C GLU A 28 11.02 0.24 -15.56
N ASP A 29 10.38 1.29 -16.09
CA ASP A 29 9.98 2.48 -15.32
C ASP A 29 8.94 2.18 -14.24
N ASP A 30 8.01 1.24 -14.50
CA ASP A 30 7.02 0.83 -13.50
C ASP A 30 7.64 -0.03 -12.40
N VAL A 31 8.59 -0.91 -12.78
CA VAL A 31 9.36 -1.72 -11.82
C VAL A 31 10.26 -0.84 -10.97
N ALA A 32 10.87 0.22 -11.53
CA ALA A 32 11.76 1.11 -10.79
C ALA A 32 11.03 1.96 -9.72
N LYS A 33 9.74 2.22 -9.89
CA LYS A 33 8.94 3.03 -8.95
C LYS A 33 8.36 2.23 -7.79
N ARG A 34 8.29 0.90 -7.92
CA ARG A 34 7.75 0.04 -6.86
C ARG A 34 8.70 0.00 -5.66
N VAL A 35 8.14 0.12 -4.47
CA VAL A 35 8.89 0.02 -3.20
C VAL A 35 8.23 -1.05 -2.35
N GLU A 36 9.03 -1.97 -1.80
CA GLU A 36 8.53 -3.12 -1.02
C GLU A 36 9.21 -3.22 0.36
N PRO A 37 8.96 -2.27 1.28
CA PRO A 37 9.35 -2.43 2.67
C PRO A 37 8.46 -3.48 3.35
N ASP A 38 9.06 -4.35 4.15
CA ASP A 38 8.35 -5.32 5.01
C ASP A 38 7.35 -6.22 4.24
N GLY A 39 7.63 -6.51 2.96
CA GLY A 39 6.77 -7.34 2.09
C GLY A 39 5.47 -6.67 1.64
N ARG A 40 5.34 -5.35 1.80
CA ARG A 40 4.16 -4.57 1.39
C ARG A 40 4.49 -3.72 0.17
N LEU A 41 3.67 -3.81 -0.87
CA LEU A 41 3.92 -3.09 -2.13
C LEU A 41 3.34 -1.67 -2.13
N PHE A 42 4.17 -0.70 -2.49
CA PHE A 42 3.82 0.71 -2.66
C PHE A 42 4.23 1.22 -4.03
N CYS A 43 3.48 2.18 -4.55
CA CYS A 43 3.75 2.79 -5.87
C CYS A 43 4.86 3.84 -5.84
N SER A 44 5.33 4.25 -4.66
CA SER A 44 6.41 5.23 -4.46
C SER A 44 6.86 5.28 -3.00
N SER A 45 8.03 5.85 -2.74
CA SER A 45 8.53 6.16 -1.39
C SER A 45 7.58 7.08 -0.62
N TRP A 46 6.99 8.07 -1.28
CA TRP A 46 5.99 8.96 -0.68
C TRP A 46 4.80 8.21 -0.06
N CYS A 47 4.35 7.14 -0.72
CA CYS A 47 3.28 6.30 -0.18
C CYS A 47 3.73 5.45 1.02
N VAL A 48 5.02 5.13 1.12
CA VAL A 48 5.58 4.47 2.32
C VAL A 48 5.55 5.43 3.49
N ASP A 49 6.03 6.66 3.29
CA ASP A 49 6.12 7.67 4.35
C ASP A 49 4.75 7.99 4.93
N TRP A 50 3.75 8.23 4.07
CA TRP A 50 2.38 8.47 4.50
C TRP A 50 1.76 7.29 5.26
N ALA A 51 2.05 6.06 4.84
CA ALA A 51 1.56 4.88 5.54
C ALA A 51 2.17 4.79 6.95
N ARG A 52 3.47 5.03 7.09
CA ARG A 52 4.17 5.05 8.39
C ARG A 52 3.65 6.14 9.31
N GLU A 53 3.46 7.34 8.80
CA GLU A 53 2.89 8.44 9.59
C GLU A 53 1.46 8.13 10.07
N ARG A 54 0.63 7.55 9.20
CA ARG A 54 -0.73 7.13 9.56
C ARG A 54 -0.71 6.06 10.65
N GLU A 55 0.15 5.05 10.52
CA GLU A 55 0.33 4.00 11.52
C GLU A 55 0.81 4.58 12.86
N ALA A 56 1.73 5.55 12.84
CA ALA A 56 2.18 6.25 14.04
C ALA A 56 1.04 7.02 14.73
N ARG A 57 0.18 7.73 13.96
CA ARG A 57 -1.00 8.43 14.51
C ARG A 57 -2.01 7.46 15.14
N HIS A 58 -2.27 6.32 14.49
CA HIS A 58 -3.16 5.30 15.05
C HIS A 58 -2.57 4.64 16.31
N GLY A 59 -1.27 4.35 16.31
CA GLY A 59 -0.59 3.81 17.48
C GLY A 59 -0.58 4.79 18.66
N ALA A 60 -0.41 6.09 18.41
CA ALA A 60 -0.52 7.12 19.44
C ALA A 60 -1.94 7.18 20.04
N SER A 61 -2.96 7.25 19.19
CA SER A 61 -4.37 7.27 19.63
C SER A 61 -4.77 6.01 20.41
N GLN A 62 -4.28 4.84 20.02
CA GLN A 62 -4.55 3.59 20.75
C GLN A 62 -3.85 3.54 22.12
N ARG A 63 -2.63 4.08 22.22
CA ARG A 63 -1.90 4.19 23.49
C ARG A 63 -2.59 5.13 24.46
N GLU A 64 -3.06 6.29 23.97
CA GLU A 64 -3.81 7.26 24.78
C GLU A 64 -5.12 6.65 25.29
N GLY A 65 -5.90 6.01 24.42
CA GLY A 65 -7.14 5.35 24.82
C GLY A 65 -6.94 4.20 25.82
N ALA A 66 -5.85 3.44 25.69
CA ALA A 66 -5.50 2.37 26.63
C ALA A 66 -5.06 2.90 28.02
N LEU A 67 -4.36 4.04 28.06
CA LEU A 67 -4.00 4.71 29.31
C LEU A 67 -5.23 5.28 30.03
N GLU A 68 -6.19 5.83 29.28
CA GLU A 68 -7.45 6.35 29.83
C GLU A 68 -8.34 5.23 30.42
N THR A 69 -8.41 4.07 29.75
CA THR A 69 -9.15 2.90 30.28
C THR A 69 -8.46 2.23 31.47
N ALA A 70 -7.14 2.32 31.60
CA ALA A 70 -6.41 1.74 32.73
C ALA A 70 -6.46 2.58 34.02
N GLN A 71 -6.93 3.83 33.94
CA GLN A 71 -7.04 4.77 35.07
C GLN A 71 -8.48 4.90 35.61
N ALA A 72 -9.45 4.23 34.99
CA ALA A 72 -10.85 4.18 35.41
C ALA A 72 -11.16 2.87 36.16
#